data_AF-A0A847NWA5-F1
#
_entry.id   AF-A0A847NWA5-F1
#
_cell.length_a   1.000
_cell.length_b   1.000
_cell.length_c   1.000
_cell.angle_alpha   90.00
_cell.angle_beta   90.00
_cell.angle_gamma   90.00
#
_symmetry.space_group_name_H-M   'P 1'
#
loop_
_entity.id
_entity.type
_entity.pdbx_description
1 polymer ?
#
loop_
_entity_poly.entity_id
_entity_poly.type
_entity_poly.pdbx_seq_one_letter_code
_entity_poly.pdbx_strand_id
1 'polypeptide(L)'
;MQQSIHCSVDNCHYWHEGNRCHADQIMVTADTIGASMPDSFDALQAANAPSTPVNSCMETCCKSFVQKGSQSIRMDGLKRI
;
A
#
# COMPACT_ATOMS: atom_id res chain seq x y z
N MET A 1 17.06 -8.57 0.16
CA MET A 1 16.48 -8.18 1.47
C MET A 1 15.19 -8.95 1.64
N GLN A 2 15.01 -9.72 2.72
CA GLN A 2 13.80 -10.51 2.93
C GLN A 2 12.79 -9.67 3.72
N GLN A 3 11.76 -9.16 3.04
CA GLN A 3 10.67 -8.44 3.71
C GLN A 3 9.64 -9.46 4.22
N SER A 4 9.29 -9.40 5.51
CA SER A 4 8.29 -10.29 6.12
C SER A 4 6.94 -9.57 6.24
N ILE A 5 6.49 -8.97 5.14
CA ILE A 5 5.21 -8.27 5.08
C ILE A 5 4.19 -9.24 4.49
N HIS A 6 3.05 -9.35 5.18
CA HIS A 6 1.95 -10.18 4.72
C HIS A 6 0.81 -9.32 4.19
N CYS A 7 0.28 -9.71 3.03
CA CYS A 7 -0.90 -9.12 2.45
C CYS A 7 -1.80 -10.28 2.01
N SER A 8 -3.02 -10.34 2.54
CA SER A 8 -4.02 -11.36 2.17
C SER A 8 -4.89 -10.92 0.98
N VAL A 9 -4.75 -9.67 0.55
CA VAL A 9 -5.55 -9.08 -0.54
C VAL A 9 -5.00 -9.59 -1.88
N ASP A 10 -5.55 -10.71 -2.34
CA ASP A 10 -5.04 -11.47 -3.48
C ASP A 10 -5.21 -10.76 -4.83
N ASN A 11 -6.06 -9.75 -4.92
CA ASN A 11 -6.21 -8.88 -6.08
C ASN A 11 -5.22 -7.70 -6.07
N CYS A 12 -4.34 -7.58 -5.08
CA CYS A 12 -3.27 -6.58 -5.05
C CYS A 12 -2.11 -6.97 -5.98
N HIS A 13 -1.58 -6.04 -6.78
CA HIS A 13 -0.49 -6.26 -7.72
C HIS A 13 0.76 -6.85 -7.06
N TYR A 14 1.03 -6.43 -5.83
CA TYR A 14 2.16 -6.86 -5.02
C TYR A 14 1.93 -8.14 -4.23
N TRP A 15 0.71 -8.70 -4.28
CA TRP A 15 0.43 -9.97 -3.63
C TRP A 15 1.16 -11.12 -4.31
N HIS A 16 1.74 -12.00 -3.50
CA HIS A 16 2.38 -13.24 -3.90
C HIS A 16 1.85 -14.41 -3.05
N GLU A 17 2.07 -15.62 -3.56
CA GLU A 17 1.74 -16.88 -2.89
C GLU A 17 2.19 -16.90 -1.42
N GLY A 18 1.31 -17.42 -0.54
CA GLY A 18 1.52 -17.46 0.90
C GLY A 18 1.16 -16.16 1.61
N ASN A 19 0.28 -15.33 1.02
CA ASN A 19 -0.11 -14.02 1.53
C ASN A 19 1.09 -13.12 1.80
N ARG A 20 2.09 -13.15 0.91
CA ARG A 20 3.30 -12.31 1.04
C ARG A 20 3.15 -11.07 0.17
N CYS A 21 3.50 -9.91 0.71
CA CYS A 21 3.63 -8.69 -0.06
C CYS A 21 5.04 -8.61 -0.62
N HIS A 22 5.15 -8.47 -1.94
CA HIS A 22 6.41 -8.29 -2.65
C HIS A 22 6.63 -6.82 -3.05
N ALA A 23 5.91 -5.85 -2.48
CA ALA A 23 6.25 -4.45 -2.66
C ALA A 23 7.61 -4.16 -2.01
N ASP A 24 8.42 -3.31 -2.62
CA ASP A 24 9.68 -2.85 -2.04
C ASP A 24 9.46 -1.95 -0.82
N GLN A 25 8.33 -1.23 -0.77
CA GLN A 25 7.89 -0.40 0.34
C GLN A 25 6.36 -0.44 0.46
N ILE A 26 5.83 -0.25 1.67
CA ILE A 26 4.39 -0.14 1.92
C ILE A 26 4.05 1.10 2.74
N MET A 27 2.85 1.63 2.53
CA MET A 27 2.26 2.69 3.35
C MET A 27 0.90 2.26 3.87
N VAL A 28 0.77 2.25 5.19
CA VAL A 28 -0.50 2.13 5.90
C VAL A 28 -0.83 3.48 6.51
N THR A 29 -2.05 3.96 6.32
CA THR A 29 -2.51 5.26 6.83
C THR A 29 -3.99 5.22 7.17
N ALA A 30 -4.53 6.30 7.72
CA ALA A 30 -5.95 6.41 8.03
C ALA A 30 -6.80 6.32 6.75
N ASP A 31 -7.95 5.65 6.82
CA ASP A 31 -8.92 5.53 5.72
C ASP A 31 -9.35 6.89 5.17
N THR A 32 -9.48 7.89 6.04
CA THR A 32 -9.83 9.27 5.66
C THR A 32 -8.77 9.91 4.78
N ILE A 33 -7.49 9.61 5.00
CA ILE A 33 -6.38 10.05 4.14
C ILE A 33 -6.40 9.26 2.84
N GLY A 34 -6.63 7.94 2.92
CA GLY A 34 -6.71 7.11 1.73
C GLY A 34 -7.80 7.54 0.75
N ALA A 35 -8.94 8.00 1.29
CA ALA A 35 -10.09 8.50 0.53
C ALA A 35 -9.92 9.94 0.00
N SER A 36 -9.10 10.77 0.66
CA SER A 36 -8.92 12.18 0.27
C SER A 36 -7.70 12.42 -0.60
N MET A 37 -6.66 11.61 -0.46
CA MET A 37 -5.40 11.77 -1.20
C MET A 37 -5.39 10.93 -2.49
N PRO A 38 -4.78 11.42 -3.58
CA PRO A 38 -4.66 10.68 -4.83
C PRO A 38 -3.84 9.39 -4.66
N ASP A 39 -3.92 8.49 -5.63
CA ASP A 39 -3.13 7.24 -5.64
C ASP A 39 -1.61 7.50 -5.76
N SER A 40 -1.20 8.68 -6.20
CA SER A 40 0.20 9.11 -6.20
C SER A 40 0.76 9.36 -4.79
N PHE A 41 -0.11 9.45 -3.77
CA PHE A 41 0.30 9.55 -2.37
C PHE A 41 0.39 8.15 -1.77
N ASP A 42 1.57 7.56 -1.88
CA ASP A 42 1.82 6.16 -1.61
C ASP A 42 3.11 5.93 -0.79
N ALA A 43 3.64 4.70 -0.81
CA ALA A 43 4.85 4.33 -0.08
C ALA A 43 6.10 5.12 -0.45
N LEU A 44 6.23 5.70 -1.64
CA LEU A 44 7.36 6.55 -1.98
C LEU A 44 7.32 7.88 -1.21
N GLN A 45 6.14 8.33 -0.80
CA GLN A 45 5.94 9.58 -0.06
C GLN A 45 5.76 9.37 1.44
N ALA A 46 5.74 8.11 1.92
CA ALA A 46 5.48 7.75 3.32
C ALA A 46 6.40 8.48 4.31
N ALA A 47 7.66 8.75 3.96
CA ALA A 47 8.60 9.47 4.82
C ALA A 47 8.20 10.93 5.12
N ASN A 48 7.39 11.54 4.24
CA ASN A 48 6.91 12.92 4.38
C ASN A 48 5.43 12.98 4.76
N ALA A 49 4.78 11.83 4.96
CA ALA A 49 3.38 11.77 5.34
C ALA A 49 3.19 12.28 6.79
N PRO A 50 2.15 13.10 7.05
CA PRO A 50 1.83 13.49 8.42
C PRO A 50 1.36 12.27 9.23
N SER A 51 1.57 12.33 10.55
CA SER A 51 1.04 11.32 11.47
C SER A 51 -0.49 11.30 11.44
N THR A 52 -1.07 10.12 11.28
CA THR A 52 -2.52 9.92 11.07
C THR A 52 -3.08 9.00 12.15
N PRO A 53 -3.31 9.52 13.37
CA PRO A 53 -3.78 8.70 14.49
C PRO A 53 -5.22 8.22 14.23
N VAL A 54 -5.46 6.95 14.54
CA VAL A 54 -6.78 6.29 14.48
C VAL A 54 -6.96 5.39 15.71
N ASN A 55 -8.20 4.97 15.98
CA ASN A 55 -8.52 4.19 17.19
C ASN A 55 -8.84 2.72 16.90
N SER A 56 -9.04 2.36 15.63
CA SER A 56 -9.39 1.00 15.19
C SER A 56 -8.61 0.60 13.95
N CYS A 57 -8.35 -0.70 13.81
CA CYS A 57 -7.78 -1.24 12.57
C CYS A 57 -8.70 -1.03 11.36
N MET A 58 -10.01 -0.92 11.59
CA MET A 58 -11.01 -0.65 10.56
C MET A 58 -10.95 0.78 10.02
N GLU A 59 -10.16 1.66 10.63
CA GLU A 59 -9.93 3.03 10.18
C GLU A 59 -8.60 3.16 9.44
N THR A 60 -7.99 2.04 9.02
CA THR A 60 -6.70 2.02 8.32
C THR A 60 -6.79 1.36 6.94
N CYS A 61 -6.08 1.94 5.97
CA CYS A 61 -5.97 1.45 4.60
C CYS A 61 -4.50 1.31 4.19
N CYS A 62 -4.26 0.45 3.18
CA CYS A 62 -2.97 0.33 2.52
C CYS A 62 -2.97 1.20 1.26
N LYS A 63 -2.22 2.31 1.27
CA LYS A 63 -2.08 3.18 0.08
C LYS A 63 -1.12 2.66 -0.97
N SER A 64 -0.44 1.55 -0.67
CA SER A 64 0.32 0.78 -1.67
C SER A 64 -0.52 -0.27 -2.39
N PHE A 65 -1.82 -0.38 -2.07
CA PHE A 65 -2.69 -1.28 -2.80
C PHE A 65 -2.90 -0.78 -4.23
N VAL A 66 -2.59 -1.64 -5.19
CA VAL A 66 -2.94 -1.43 -6.59
C VAL A 66 -3.61 -2.68 -7.12
N GLN A 67 -4.74 -2.53 -7.82
CA GLN A 67 -5.44 -3.67 -8.38
C GLN A 67 -4.61 -4.33 -9.50
N LYS A 68 -4.49 -5.66 -9.46
CA LYS A 68 -3.87 -6.47 -10.53
C LYS A 68 -4.51 -6.14 -11.88
N GLY A 69 -3.68 -5.86 -12.88
CA GLY A 69 -4.11 -5.54 -14.25
C GLY A 69 -4.63 -4.11 -14.45
N SER A 70 -4.65 -3.26 -13.42
CA SER A 70 -5.01 -1.85 -13.57
C SER A 70 -3.88 -1.04 -14.20
N GLN A 71 -4.23 0.13 -14.77
CA GLN A 71 -3.24 1.07 -15.31
C GLN A 71 -2.41 1.75 -14.20
N SER A 72 -2.91 1.75 -12.96
CA SER A 72 -2.27 2.38 -11.79
C SER A 72 -0.92 1.73 -11.42
N ILE A 73 -0.67 0.48 -11.85
CA ILE A 73 0.62 -0.21 -11.67
C ILE A 73 1.79 0.59 -12.28
N ARG A 74 1.54 1.38 -13.32
CA ARG A 74 2.58 2.19 -13.97
C ARG A 74 2.74 3.58 -13.35
N MET A 75 1.84 3.96 -12.44
CA MET A 75 1.75 5.31 -11.87
C MET A 75 2.33 5.41 -10.45
N ASP A 76 2.37 4.31 -9.69
CA ASP A 76 2.88 4.32 -8.32
C ASP A 76 4.42 4.38 -8.24
N GLY A 77 5.15 3.83 -9.22
CA GLY A 77 6.61 3.78 -9.19
C GLY A 77 7.20 2.79 -8.17
N LEU A 78 6.36 2.04 -7.46
CA LEU A 78 6.74 1.02 -6.48
C LEU A 78 7.19 -0.26 -7.18
N LYS A 79 8.28 -0.84 -6.69
CA LYS A 79 8.90 -2.01 -7.32
C LYS A 79 8.42 -3.28 -6.65
N ARG A 80 8.28 -4.32 -7.46
CA ARG A 80 8.08 -5.68 -6.94
C ARG A 80 9.43 -6.35 -6.76
N ILE A 81 9.71 -6.88 -5.56
CA ILE A 81 10.96 -7.55 -5.18
C ILE A 81 10.83 -9.08 -5.15
#